data_AF-A0A1G8TCZ3-F1
#
_entry.id   AF-A0A1G8TCZ3-F1
#
_cell.length_a   1.000
_cell.length_b   1.000
_cell.length_c   1.000
_cell.angle_alpha   90.00
_cell.angle_beta   90.00
_cell.angle_gamma   90.00
#
_symmetry.space_group_name_H-M   'P 1'
#
loop_
_entity.id
_entity.type
_entity.pdbx_description
1 polymer ?
#
loop_
_entity_poly.entity_id
_entity_poly.type
_entity_poly.pdbx_seq_one_letter_code
_entity_poly.pdbx_strand_id
1 'polypeptide(L)'
;MHVRPNKLRELKTDAAERLVPLHPELEAMLADLPSDGPLFPDLSVKIVTTRFTELRKRLDLERPGLVFHSTRKWFITQCERMGVPEHFTASIVGHKSARSENGITYGIYSAGISDEQKRGIVDQIRLPPC
;
A
#
# COMPACT_ATOMS: atom_id res chain seq x y z
N MET A 1 14.26 5.12 6.63
CA MET A 1 13.85 3.94 7.42
C MET A 1 13.46 2.80 6.48
N HIS A 2 13.91 1.56 6.74
CA HIS A 2 13.55 0.39 5.93
C HIS A 2 12.77 -0.60 6.80
N VAL A 3 11.48 -0.76 6.50
CA VAL A 3 10.60 -1.72 7.21
C VAL A 3 10.60 -3.03 6.43
N ARG A 4 10.81 -4.15 7.12
CA ARG A 4 10.79 -5.49 6.52
C ARG A 4 9.56 -6.28 6.99
N PRO A 5 9.07 -7.25 6.19
CA PRO A 5 8.05 -8.19 6.64
C PRO A 5 8.44 -8.82 7.99
N ASN A 6 7.46 -9.01 8.87
CA ASN A 6 7.74 -9.64 10.16
C ASN A 6 8.14 -11.11 9.96
N LYS A 7 9.04 -11.60 10.79
CA LYS A 7 9.47 -13.02 10.78
C LYS A 7 8.36 -13.99 11.25
N LEU A 8 7.24 -13.46 11.74
CA LEU A 8 6.16 -14.22 12.37
C LEU A 8 5.14 -14.72 11.34
N ARG A 9 4.96 -13.99 10.24
CA ARG A 9 4.05 -14.36 9.16
C ARG A 9 4.71 -14.06 7.83
N GLU A 10 5.23 -15.12 7.23
CA GLU A 10 5.86 -15.08 5.92
C GLU A 10 4.89 -14.62 4.83
N LEU A 11 5.48 -14.10 3.77
CA LEU A 11 4.76 -13.66 2.59
C LEU A 11 4.18 -14.87 1.87
N LYS A 12 2.90 -14.78 1.47
CA LYS A 12 2.20 -15.91 0.84
C LYS A 12 2.62 -16.16 -0.62
N THR A 13 3.21 -15.15 -1.26
CA THR A 13 3.59 -15.16 -2.67
C THR A 13 4.81 -14.28 -2.88
N ASP A 14 5.62 -14.57 -3.90
CA ASP A 14 6.77 -13.75 -4.28
C ASP A 14 6.37 -12.31 -4.60
N ALA A 15 5.21 -12.12 -5.24
CA ALA A 15 4.65 -10.79 -5.54
C ALA A 15 4.30 -9.97 -4.28
N ALA A 16 4.19 -10.61 -3.11
CA ALA A 16 3.99 -9.89 -1.86
C ALA A 16 5.29 -9.26 -1.34
N GLU A 17 6.46 -9.74 -1.77
CA GLU A 17 7.76 -9.12 -1.47
C GLU A 17 7.99 -7.95 -2.44
N ARG A 18 7.95 -6.74 -1.90
CA ARG A 18 8.14 -5.52 -2.70
C ARG A 18 8.55 -4.35 -1.83
N LEU A 19 9.27 -3.42 -2.44
CA LEU A 19 9.57 -2.12 -1.87
C LEU A 19 8.44 -1.15 -2.21
N VAL A 20 7.84 -0.56 -1.18
CA VAL A 20 6.86 0.51 -1.31
C VAL A 20 7.48 1.76 -0.66
N PRO A 21 7.70 2.85 -1.42
CA PRO A 21 8.18 4.09 -0.84
C PRO A 21 7.21 4.61 0.22
N LEU A 22 7.74 5.10 1.34
CA LEU A 22 6.96 5.71 2.38
C LEU A 22 6.55 7.13 1.96
N HIS A 23 5.28 7.48 2.10
CA HIS A 23 4.81 8.85 1.86
C HIS A 23 5.40 9.84 2.90
N PRO A 24 5.87 11.04 2.51
CA PRO A 24 6.47 12.01 3.44
C PRO A 24 5.61 12.34 4.66
N GLU A 25 4.28 12.44 4.49
CA GLU A 25 3.35 12.71 5.61
C GLU A 25 3.38 11.63 6.71
N LEU A 26 3.88 10.43 6.40
CA LEU A 26 4.00 9.34 7.37
C LEU A 26 5.36 9.34 8.10
N GLU A 27 6.34 10.13 7.66
CA GLU A 27 7.68 10.14 8.26
C GLU A 27 7.65 10.60 9.71
N ALA A 28 6.92 11.68 10.00
CA ALA A 28 6.76 12.19 11.37
C ALA A 28 6.11 11.14 12.29
N MET A 29 5.09 10.43 11.80
CA MET A 29 4.43 9.37 12.56
C MET A 29 5.38 8.20 12.86
N LEU A 30 6.27 7.84 11.93
CA LEU A 30 7.22 6.74 12.15
C LEU A 30 8.35 7.12 13.11
N ALA A 31 8.69 8.41 13.24
CA ALA A 31 9.74 8.87 14.14
C ALA A 31 9.46 8.53 15.61
N ASP A 32 8.17 8.47 15.98
CA ASP A 32 7.71 8.14 17.34
C ASP A 32 7.51 6.63 17.58
N LEU A 33 7.71 5.79 16.55
CA LEU A 33 7.55 4.35 16.65
C LEU A 33 8.87 3.65 17.03
N PRO A 34 8.81 2.42 17.57
CA PRO A 34 10.00 1.63 17.89
C PRO A 34 10.93 1.48 16.69
N SER A 35 12.24 1.66 16.92
CA SER A 35 13.28 1.48 15.91
C SER A 35 13.66 0.01 15.66
N ASP A 36 13.29 -0.88 16.59
CA ASP A 36 13.49 -2.33 16.49
C ASP A 36 12.22 -3.09 16.94
N GLY A 37 12.05 -4.29 16.39
CA GLY A 37 10.86 -5.11 16.62
C GLY A 37 9.62 -4.69 15.81
N PRO A 38 8.42 -5.15 16.20
CA PRO A 38 7.19 -4.75 15.53
C PRO A 38 6.91 -3.25 15.73
N LEU A 39 6.65 -2.51 14.65
CA LEU A 39 6.30 -1.08 14.71
C LEU A 39 5.01 -0.81 15.50
N PHE A 40 4.10 -1.78 15.50
CA PHE A 40 2.80 -1.69 16.17
C PHE A 40 2.59 -2.94 17.05
N PRO A 41 3.32 -3.06 18.18
CA PRO A 41 3.33 -4.28 18.98
C PRO A 41 1.96 -4.60 19.59
N ASP A 42 1.16 -3.56 19.86
CA ASP A 42 -0.17 -3.69 20.49
C ASP A 42 -1.32 -3.79 19.48
N LEU A 43 -1.02 -3.81 18.17
CA LEU A 43 -2.04 -3.92 17.13
C LEU A 43 -2.15 -5.36 16.60
N SER A 44 -3.37 -5.88 16.59
CA SER A 44 -3.75 -7.11 15.88
C SER A 44 -4.74 -6.80 14.76
N VAL A 45 -4.89 -7.72 13.81
CA VAL A 45 -5.89 -7.59 12.73
C VAL A 45 -7.29 -7.31 13.29
N LYS A 46 -7.67 -8.01 14.37
CA LYS A 46 -8.96 -7.82 15.05
C LYS A 46 -9.10 -6.39 15.61
N ILE A 47 -8.06 -5.89 16.28
CA ILE A 47 -8.08 -4.52 16.84
C ILE A 47 -8.22 -3.49 15.71
N VAL A 48 -7.47 -3.63 14.63
CA VAL A 48 -7.50 -2.69 13.49
C VAL A 48 -8.88 -2.69 12.81
N THR A 49 -9.47 -3.86 12.55
CA THR A 49 -10.79 -3.94 11.89
C THR A 49 -11.92 -3.44 12.79
N THR A 50 -11.86 -3.69 14.11
CA THR A 50 -12.80 -3.13 15.08
C THR A 50 -12.68 -1.60 15.15
N ARG A 51 -11.48 -1.06 15.35
CA ARG A 51 -11.25 0.40 15.41
C ARG A 51 -11.67 1.11 14.12
N PHE A 52 -11.43 0.50 12.95
CA PHE A 52 -11.92 1.04 11.69
C PHE A 52 -13.45 1.07 11.61
N THR A 53 -14.12 0.03 12.14
CA THR A 53 -15.59 -0.03 12.21
C THR A 53 -16.17 1.04 13.14
N GLU A 54 -15.51 1.31 14.26
CA GLU A 54 -15.89 2.38 15.17
C GLU A 54 -15.67 3.76 14.54
N LEU A 55 -14.52 3.95 13.88
CA LEU A 55 -14.18 5.19 13.19
C LEU A 55 -15.20 5.53 12.09
N ARG A 56 -15.56 4.56 11.24
CA ARG A 56 -16.56 4.82 10.18
C ARG A 56 -17.92 5.19 10.77
N LYS A 57 -18.35 4.56 11.88
CA LYS A 57 -19.62 4.89 12.56
C LYS A 57 -19.59 6.29 13.13
N ARG A 58 -18.50 6.66 13.80
CA ARG A 58 -18.31 8.00 14.39
C ARG A 58 -18.35 9.12 13.34
N LEU A 59 -17.87 8.83 12.13
CA LEU A 59 -17.83 9.77 11.01
C LEU A 59 -19.06 9.67 10.09
N ASP A 60 -20.07 8.87 10.44
CA ASP A 60 -21.26 8.61 9.61
C ASP A 60 -20.94 8.10 8.19
N LEU A 61 -19.85 7.35 8.06
CA LEU A 61 -19.39 6.73 6.82
C LEU A 61 -19.96 5.31 6.70
N GLU A 62 -21.28 5.20 6.54
CA GLU A 62 -21.97 3.93 6.37
C GLU A 62 -22.33 3.69 4.89
N ARG A 63 -21.42 3.07 4.15
CA ARG A 63 -21.71 2.55 2.80
C ARG A 63 -21.54 1.03 2.72
N PRO A 64 -22.36 0.33 1.92
CA PRO A 64 -22.16 -1.10 1.66
C PRO A 64 -20.74 -1.41 1.19
N GLY A 65 -20.11 -2.41 1.81
CA GLY A 65 -18.77 -2.88 1.44
C GLY A 65 -17.61 -1.97 1.85
N LEU A 66 -17.82 -0.92 2.67
CA LEU A 66 -16.71 -0.17 3.27
C LEU A 66 -16.09 -0.94 4.42
N VAL A 67 -14.88 -1.46 4.19
CA VAL A 67 -14.07 -2.21 5.15
C VAL A 67 -12.67 -1.64 5.18
N PHE A 68 -11.83 -2.11 6.11
CA PHE A 68 -10.45 -1.62 6.23
C PHE A 68 -9.67 -1.75 4.90
N HIS A 69 -9.90 -2.83 4.13
CA HIS A 69 -9.29 -3.03 2.82
C HIS A 69 -9.70 -2.00 1.75
N SER A 70 -10.79 -1.25 1.97
CA SER A 70 -11.19 -0.17 1.07
C SER A 70 -10.18 0.97 1.03
N THR A 71 -9.28 1.09 2.02
CA THR A 71 -8.14 2.03 1.99
C THR A 71 -7.18 1.72 0.83
N ARG A 72 -6.89 0.42 0.59
CA ARG A 72 -6.10 -0.02 -0.57
C ARG A 72 -6.83 0.25 -1.89
N LYS A 73 -8.15 0.01 -1.94
CA LYS A 73 -8.96 0.33 -3.12
C LYS A 73 -8.90 1.82 -3.44
N TRP A 74 -9.04 2.67 -2.40
CA TRP A 74 -8.92 4.12 -2.54
C TRP A 74 -7.55 4.54 -3.08
N PHE A 75 -6.46 3.95 -2.56
CA PHE A 75 -5.10 4.21 -3.07
C PHE A 75 -4.99 3.90 -4.57
N ILE A 76 -5.48 2.73 -5.01
CA ILE A 76 -5.49 2.35 -6.44
C ILE A 76 -6.28 3.36 -7.27
N THR A 77 -7.46 3.78 -6.79
CA THR A 77 -8.27 4.81 -7.46
C THR A 77 -7.56 6.17 -7.52
N GLN A 78 -6.78 6.56 -6.51
CA GLN A 78 -5.99 7.80 -6.59
C GLN A 78 -4.91 7.69 -7.66
N CYS A 79 -4.18 6.57 -7.72
CA CYS A 79 -3.20 6.35 -8.77
C CYS A 79 -3.83 6.47 -10.17
N GLU A 80 -4.99 5.83 -10.38
CA GLU A 80 -5.73 5.93 -11.65
C GLU A 80 -6.11 7.38 -11.99
N ARG A 81 -6.65 8.14 -11.02
CA ARG A 81 -7.04 9.55 -11.22
C ARG A 81 -5.88 10.48 -11.53
N MET A 82 -4.67 10.15 -11.06
CA MET A 82 -3.44 10.86 -11.38
C MET A 82 -2.83 10.43 -12.71
N GLY A 83 -3.47 9.53 -13.46
CA GLY A 83 -2.98 9.02 -14.75
C GLY A 83 -1.84 8.02 -14.61
N VAL A 84 -1.64 7.42 -13.43
CA VAL A 84 -0.61 6.41 -13.23
C VAL A 84 -1.01 5.15 -14.01
N PRO A 85 -0.13 4.63 -14.90
CA PRO A 85 -0.43 3.43 -15.66
C PRO A 85 -0.76 2.23 -14.75
N GLU A 86 -1.76 1.45 -15.11
CA GLU A 86 -2.25 0.33 -14.29
C GLU A 86 -1.12 -0.62 -13.84
N HIS A 87 -0.22 -0.97 -14.76
CA HIS A 87 0.91 -1.86 -14.48
C HIS A 87 1.93 -1.26 -13.48
N PHE A 88 2.03 0.06 -13.38
CA PHE A 88 2.85 0.73 -12.35
C PHE A 88 2.18 0.60 -10.98
N THR A 89 0.88 0.89 -10.91
CA THR A 89 0.08 0.69 -9.70
C THR A 89 0.11 -0.76 -9.24
N ALA A 90 -0.02 -1.72 -10.16
CA ALA A 90 0.07 -3.16 -9.90
C ALA A 90 1.39 -3.55 -9.23
N SER A 91 2.52 -2.98 -9.68
CA SER A 91 3.84 -3.19 -9.05
C SER A 91 3.89 -2.68 -7.61
N ILE A 92 3.26 -1.53 -7.32
CA ILE A 92 3.22 -0.94 -5.96
C ILE A 92 2.30 -1.74 -5.02
N VAL A 93 1.16 -2.24 -5.50
CA VAL A 93 0.19 -2.94 -4.65
C VAL A 93 0.38 -4.46 -4.62
N GLY A 94 1.26 -5.01 -5.46
CA GLY A 94 1.52 -6.46 -5.54
C GLY A 94 0.40 -7.22 -6.27
N HIS A 95 -0.12 -6.66 -7.36
CA HIS A 95 -0.97 -7.40 -8.30
C HIS A 95 -0.11 -8.01 -9.42
N LYS A 96 -0.52 -9.18 -9.94
CA LYS A 96 0.01 -9.65 -11.22
C LYS A 96 -0.44 -8.67 -12.29
N SER A 97 0.52 -8.03 -12.98
CA SER A 97 0.18 -7.14 -14.09
C SER A 97 -0.14 -7.97 -15.33
N ALA A 98 -1.08 -7.54 -16.17
CA ALA A 98 -1.40 -8.22 -17.45
C ALA A 98 -0.19 -8.31 -18.40
N ARG A 99 0.87 -7.50 -18.17
CA ARG A 99 2.16 -7.61 -18.89
C ARG A 99 2.87 -8.93 -18.61
N SER A 100 2.61 -9.57 -17.47
CA SER A 100 3.16 -10.89 -17.13
C SER A 100 2.48 -12.04 -17.87
N GLU A 101 1.29 -11.85 -18.46
CA GLU A 101 0.57 -12.93 -19.14
C GLU A 101 0.75 -12.89 -20.67
N ASN A 102 0.90 -11.71 -21.28
CA ASN A 102 0.88 -11.56 -22.75
C ASN A 102 2.16 -11.01 -23.41
N GLY A 103 3.24 -10.74 -22.66
CA GLY A 103 4.40 -9.98 -23.17
C GLY A 103 5.75 -10.62 -22.88
N ILE A 104 6.14 -11.63 -23.68
CA ILE A 104 7.46 -12.27 -23.65
C ILE A 104 8.60 -11.22 -23.72
N THR A 105 8.42 -10.10 -24.41
CA THR A 105 9.46 -9.09 -24.63
C THR A 105 9.68 -8.08 -23.50
N TYR A 106 8.72 -7.82 -22.62
CA TYR A 106 8.92 -6.90 -21.48
C TYR A 106 8.84 -7.60 -20.12
N GLY A 107 8.18 -8.75 -20.03
CA GLY A 107 8.14 -9.57 -18.81
C GLY A 107 9.51 -10.18 -18.45
N ILE A 108 10.38 -10.40 -19.44
CA ILE A 108 11.75 -10.92 -19.25
C ILE A 108 12.74 -9.78 -18.92
N TYR A 109 12.49 -8.55 -19.39
CA TYR A 109 13.46 -7.45 -19.33
C TYR A 109 13.12 -6.34 -18.33
N SER A 110 11.90 -6.26 -17.82
CA SER A 110 11.54 -5.27 -16.80
C SER A 110 11.38 -5.92 -15.43
N ALA A 111 12.28 -5.60 -14.49
CA ALA A 111 12.19 -5.96 -13.07
C ALA A 111 11.06 -5.18 -12.33
N GLY A 112 10.03 -4.76 -13.06
CA GLY A 112 9.06 -3.75 -12.63
C GLY A 112 9.53 -2.32 -12.92
N ILE A 113 8.90 -1.37 -12.22
CA ILE A 113 9.27 0.05 -12.29
C ILE A 113 10.44 0.38 -11.36
N SER A 114 11.23 1.39 -11.73
CA SER A 114 12.33 1.89 -10.92
C SER A 114 11.85 2.47 -9.59
N ASP A 115 12.74 2.54 -8.60
CA ASP A 115 12.42 3.15 -7.31
C ASP A 115 12.12 4.65 -7.43
N GLU A 116 12.75 5.35 -8.38
CA GLU A 116 12.44 6.74 -8.75
C GLU A 116 10.98 6.88 -9.21
N GLN A 117 10.51 5.97 -10.07
CA GLN A 117 9.12 5.97 -10.55
C GLN A 117 8.14 5.66 -9.42
N LYS A 118 8.45 4.69 -8.55
CA LYS A 118 7.61 4.40 -7.38
C LYS A 118 7.51 5.63 -6.47
N ARG A 119 8.65 6.28 -6.19
CA ARG A 119 8.76 7.49 -5.37
C ARG A 119 7.90 8.60 -5.95
N GLY A 120 8.07 8.90 -7.24
CA GLY A 120 7.27 9.92 -7.93
C GLY A 120 5.77 9.65 -7.89
N ILE A 121 5.32 8.39 -7.93
CA ILE A 121 3.89 8.04 -7.79
C ILE A 121 3.40 8.28 -6.37
N VAL A 122 4.14 7.77 -5.37
CA VAL A 122 3.76 7.91 -3.96
C VAL A 122 3.68 9.38 -3.58
N ASP A 123 4.68 10.19 -3.94
CA ASP A 123 4.77 11.60 -3.56
C ASP A 123 3.70 12.50 -4.20
N GLN A 124 2.95 12.00 -5.18
CA GLN A 124 1.82 12.71 -5.80
C GLN A 124 0.49 12.46 -5.07
N ILE A 125 0.41 11.42 -4.23
CA ILE A 125 -0.82 11.11 -3.50
C ILE A 125 -1.14 12.26 -2.53
N ARG A 126 -2.38 12.74 -2.57
CA ARG A 126 -2.88 13.75 -1.63
C ARG A 126 -4.09 13.19 -0.90
N LEU A 127 -4.17 13.45 0.40
CA LEU A 127 -5.40 13.24 1.14
C LEU A 127 -6.45 14.26 0.65
N PRO A 128 -7.74 13.91 0.69
CA PRO A 128 -8.80 14.88 0.45
C PRO A 128 -8.62 16.09 1.37
N PRO A 129 -8.93 17.32 0.92
CA PRO A 129 -8.91 18.48 1.81
C PRO A 129 -9.86 18.24 2.99
N CYS A 130 -9.39 18.64 4.17
CA CYS A 130 -10.10 18.56 5.45
C CYS A 130 -11.31 19.51 5.47
#